data_AF-A0AAQ4QPZ8-F1
#
_entry.id   AF-A0AAQ4QPZ8-F1
#
_cell.length_a   1.000
_cell.length_b   1.000
_cell.length_c   1.000
_cell.angle_alpha   90.00
_cell.angle_beta   90.00
_cell.angle_gamma   90.00
#
_symmetry.space_group_name_H-M   'P 1'
#
loop_
_entity.id
_entity.type
_entity.pdbx_description
1 polymer ?
#
loop_
_entity_poly.entity_id
_entity_poly.type
_entity_poly.pdbx_seq_one_letter_code
_entity_poly.pdbx_strand_id
1 'polypeptide(L)' 'MFCEKAIELIRELHRMSDGQLPAFNVRCLKDHGEFEIDDGTVILLKKNSQHFLPRWKCEQLIRQGVLEHVMS' A
#
# COMPACT_ATOMS: atom_id res chain seq x y z
N MET A 1 -12.82 18.58 15.89
CA MET A 1 -11.62 19.43 15.78
C MET A 1 -10.41 18.53 15.55
N PHE A 2 -10.06 18.42 14.26
CA PHE A 2 -8.76 18.20 13.60
C PHE A 2 -7.57 17.43 14.22
N CYS A 3 -7.67 16.80 15.39
CA CYS A 3 -6.49 16.24 16.07
C CYS A 3 -6.30 14.72 15.93
N GLU A 4 -7.29 13.96 15.45
CA GLU A 4 -7.16 12.49 15.33
C GLU A 4 -6.52 12.03 14.02
N LYS A 5 -6.66 12.79 12.92
CA LYS A 5 -5.98 12.45 11.65
C LYS A 5 -4.46 12.66 11.71
N ALA A 6 -3.99 13.51 12.62
CA ALA A 6 -2.55 13.75 12.80
C ALA A 6 -1.85 12.54 13.45
N ILE A 7 -2.52 11.81 14.35
CA ILE A 7 -1.91 10.68 15.08
C ILE A 7 -1.67 9.47 14.15
N GLU A 8 -2.54 9.23 13.18
CA GLU A 8 -2.33 8.18 12.15
C GLU A 8 -1.15 8.55 11.23
N LEU A 9 -1.02 9.83 10.85
CA LEU A 9 0.13 10.31 10.06
C LEU A 9 1.45 10.27 10.84
N ILE A 10 1.41 10.51 12.16
CA ILE A 10 2.59 10.45 13.02
C ILE A 10 3.00 9.00 13.31
N ARG A 11 2.05 8.05 13.39
CA ARG A 11 2.36 6.60 13.40
C ARG A 11 2.97 6.12 12.08
N GLU A 12 2.56 6.70 10.96
CA GLU A 12 3.14 6.44 9.63
C GLU A 12 4.55 7.04 9.47
N LEU A 13 4.84 8.15 10.16
CA LEU A 13 6.17 8.78 10.20
C LEU A 13 7.14 8.09 11.21
N HIS A 14 6.64 7.53 12.31
CA HIS A 14 7.47 6.89 13.35
C HIS A 14 8.00 5.49 12.99
N ARG A 15 7.76 5.02 11.75
CA ARG A 15 8.46 3.88 11.14
C ARG A 15 9.63 4.29 10.24
N MET A 16 10.06 5.55 10.26
CA MET A 16 11.24 6.05 9.53
C MET A 16 12.58 5.83 10.27
N SER A 17 12.77 4.71 10.97
CA SER A 17 14.05 4.42 11.64
C SER A 17 15.01 3.54 10.83
N ASP A 18 14.60 2.98 9.69
CA ASP A 18 15.41 1.98 8.94
C ASP A 18 15.43 2.19 7.40
N GLY A 19 15.12 3.39 6.89
CA GLY A 19 15.16 3.64 5.43
C GLY A 19 14.05 2.94 4.62
N GLN A 20 13.07 2.31 5.27
CA GLN A 20 11.93 1.69 4.62
C GLN A 20 10.90 2.76 4.23
N LEU A 21 10.72 2.96 2.93
CA LEU A 21 9.74 3.90 2.36
C LEU A 21 8.33 3.63 2.92
N PRO A 22 7.54 4.67 3.23
CA PRO A 22 6.19 4.51 3.78
C PRO A 22 5.31 3.69 2.83
N ALA A 23 4.43 2.86 3.41
CA ALA A 23 3.36 2.23 2.66
C ALA A 23 2.44 3.31 2.09
N PHE A 24 1.90 3.07 0.90
CA PHE A 24 0.98 4.01 0.26
C PHE A 24 -0.23 3.29 -0.28
N ASN A 25 -1.30 4.06 -0.49
CA ASN A 25 -2.54 3.52 -0.99
C ASN A 25 -2.41 3.22 -2.49
N VAL A 26 -2.69 1.98 -2.85
CA VAL A 26 -2.71 1.52 -4.25
C VAL A 26 -4.07 1.02 -4.63
N ARG A 27 -4.48 1.31 -5.86
CA ARG A 27 -5.71 0.79 -6.46
C ARG A 27 -5.38 -0.27 -7.50
N CYS A 28 -6.08 -1.39 -7.42
CA CYS A 28 -6.02 -2.43 -8.43
C CYS A 28 -6.75 -1.99 -9.70
N LEU A 29 -6.06 -1.98 -10.83
CA LEU A 29 -6.63 -1.68 -12.14
C LEU A 29 -7.27 -2.92 -12.81
N LYS A 30 -6.83 -4.11 -12.41
CA LYS A 30 -7.30 -5.41 -12.89
C LYS A 30 -7.32 -6.43 -11.75
N ASP A 31 -8.12 -7.46 -11.92
CA ASP A 31 -8.10 -8.67 -11.11
C ASP A 31 -6.75 -9.38 -11.28
N HIS A 32 -6.04 -9.58 -10.16
CA HIS A 32 -4.78 -10.30 -10.12
C HIS A 32 -4.89 -11.60 -9.30
N GLY A 33 -5.87 -11.67 -8.40
CA GLY A 33 -6.09 -12.83 -7.54
C GLY A 33 -5.42 -12.66 -6.18
N GLU A 34 -5.05 -13.78 -5.56
CA GLU A 34 -4.42 -13.83 -4.26
C GLU A 34 -2.93 -13.46 -4.36
N PHE A 35 -2.49 -12.53 -3.53
CA PHE A 35 -1.13 -12.02 -3.50
C PHE A 35 -0.55 -12.18 -2.11
N GLU A 36 0.49 -13.00 -2.00
CA GLU A 36 1.17 -13.27 -0.74
C GLU A 36 2.28 -12.23 -0.48
N ILE A 37 2.26 -11.66 0.72
CA ILE A 37 3.32 -10.79 1.23
C ILE A 37 4.27 -11.61 2.11
N ASP A 38 5.49 -11.11 2.31
CA ASP A 38 6.59 -11.75 3.04
C ASP A 38 6.22 -12.24 4.46
N ASP A 39 5.25 -11.59 5.09
CA ASP A 39 4.72 -11.97 6.42
C ASP A 39 3.79 -13.21 6.38
N GLY A 40 3.57 -13.80 5.20
CA GLY A 40 2.59 -14.87 4.97
C GLY A 40 1.15 -14.37 4.87
N THR A 41 0.94 -13.04 4.90
CA THR A 41 -0.38 -12.43 4.70
C THR A 41 -0.78 -12.52 3.23
N VAL A 42 -1.93 -13.13 2.95
CA VAL A 42 -2.50 -13.23 1.60
C VAL A 42 -3.56 -12.14 1.41
N ILE A 43 -3.39 -11.32 0.37
CA ILE A 43 -4.32 -10.24 0.02
C ILE A 43 -4.96 -10.54 -1.33
N LEU A 44 -6.29 -10.43 -1.39
CA LEU A 44 -7.03 -10.55 -2.64
C LEU A 44 -7.02 -9.23 -3.42
N LEU A 45 -6.23 -9.18 -4.49
CA LEU A 45 -6.15 -8.06 -5.42
C LEU A 45 -7.26 -8.17 -6.47
N LYS A 46 -8.35 -7.44 -6.24
CA LYS A 46 -9.52 -7.40 -7.12
C LYS A 46 -9.58 -6.06 -7.84
N LYS A 47 -10.02 -6.03 -9.10
CA LYS A 47 -10.23 -4.78 -9.84
C LYS A 47 -11.02 -3.74 -9.02
N ASN A 48 -10.53 -2.50 -8.99
CA ASN A 48 -11.02 -1.36 -8.22
C ASN A 48 -10.92 -1.48 -6.69
N SER A 49 -10.33 -2.54 -6.14
CA SER A 49 -10.01 -2.58 -4.71
C SER A 49 -8.83 -1.66 -4.40
N GLN A 50 -8.80 -1.13 -3.18
CA GLN A 50 -7.70 -0.34 -2.66
C GLN A 50 -7.03 -1.09 -1.53
N HIS A 51 -5.69 -1.06 -1.50
CA HIS A 51 -4.90 -1.73 -0.49
C HIS A 51 -3.76 -0.83 -0.04
N PHE A 52 -3.38 -0.96 1.23
CA PHE A 52 -2.19 -0.32 1.77
C PHE A 52 -1.04 -1.31 1.72
N LEU A 53 -0.06 -1.02 0.86
CA LEU A 53 1.04 -1.93 0.58
C LEU A 53 2.36 -1.16 0.54
N PRO A 54 3.48 -1.79 0.95
CA PRO A 54 4.77 -1.13 0.94
C PRO A 54 5.31 -0.93 -0.47
N ARG A 55 6.04 0.17 -0.68
CA ARG A 55 6.56 0.61 -1.99
C ARG A 55 7.28 -0.48 -2.76
N TRP A 56 8.18 -1.19 -2.07
CA TRP A 56 9.02 -2.22 -2.66
C TRP A 56 8.22 -3.38 -3.27
N LYS A 57 7.04 -3.69 -2.73
CA LYS A 57 6.17 -4.76 -3.22
C LYS A 57 5.23 -4.27 -4.33
N CYS A 58 4.71 -3.04 -4.20
CA CYS A 58 3.85 -2.42 -5.22
C CYS A 58 4.59 -2.08 -6.50
N GLU A 59 5.88 -1.72 -6.43
CA GLU A 59 6.59 -1.17 -7.58
C GLU A 59 6.60 -2.13 -8.79
N GLN A 60 6.75 -3.44 -8.55
CA GLN A 60 6.67 -4.43 -9.63
C GLN A 60 5.27 -4.48 -10.26
N LEU A 61 4.23 -4.53 -9.43
CA LEU A 61 2.84 -4.60 -9.89
C LEU A 61 2.39 -3.31 -10.57
N ILE A 62 2.91 -2.15 -10.16
CA ILE A 62 2.69 -0.86 -10.81
C ILE A 62 3.35 -0.84 -12.19
N ARG A 63 4.60 -1.31 -12.30
CA ARG A 63 5.29 -1.46 -13.60
C ARG A 63 4.56 -2.41 -14.55
N GLN A 64 3.87 -3.43 -14.03
CA GLN A 64 3.03 -4.35 -14.79
C GLN A 64 1.61 -3.81 -15.10
N GLY A 65 1.28 -2.60 -14.63
CA GLY A 65 -0.05 -1.99 -14.78
C GLY A 65 -1.15 -2.75 -14.05
N VAL A 66 -0.82 -3.51 -12.99
CA VAL A 66 -1.78 -4.18 -12.11
C VAL A 66 -2.31 -3.21 -11.05
N LEU A 67 -1.41 -2.42 -10.47
CA LEU A 67 -1.69 -1.46 -9.42
C LEU A 67 -1.40 -0.04 -9.91
N GLU A 68 -2.08 0.93 -9.32
CA GLU A 68 -1.85 2.36 -9.53
C GLU A 68 -1.74 3.07 -8.18
N HIS A 69 -0.81 4.01 -8.08
CA HIS A 69 -0.68 4.83 -6.86
C HIS A 69 -1.83 5.84 -6.80
N VAL A 70 -2.58 5.82 -5.70
CA VAL A 70 -3.63 6.80 -5.42
C VAL A 70 -3.04 7.89 -4.53
N MET A 71 -2.64 9.01 -5.14
CA MET A 71 -2.33 10.23 -4.39
C MET A 71 -3.65 10.94 -4.08
N SER A 72 -4.02 11.06 -2.80
CA SER A 72 -5.10 11.94 -2.33
C SER A 72 -4.51 13.17 -1.66
#